data_AF-A0A2N9N4R1-F1
#
_entry.id   AF-A0A2N9N4R1-F1
#
_cell.length_a   1.000
_cell.length_b   1.000
_cell.length_c   1.000
_cell.angle_alpha   90.00
_cell.angle_beta   90.00
_cell.angle_gamma   90.00
#
_symmetry.space_group_name_H-M   'P 1'
#
loop_
_entity.id
_entity.type
_entity.pdbx_description
1 polymer ?
#
loop_
_entity_poly.entity_id
_entity_poly.type
_entity_poly.pdbx_seq_one_letter_code
_entity_poly.pdbx_strand_id
1 'polypeptide(L)'
;MGDFAVEDDRKPVRLRYASQEETPLDIVLLFELSKPMSSHLPALRSASEMALAELREGDRVAVLSFNEEVRLEQPISSDLKEVKRKLRIGLAFAAFSKRPSVLPAAVEAARYLSAQKGPRRRRVVLMFTGDAGFGLKNQNHTAVAKDLWQADVGLSAMVIPTAITRLTRDDNPFHFGPLLTLGFNLWDNIDDIAEQTGGEVVETNPALRQVIQRLRKRYKLYYDMPSGRPGQRRQIAVTLSPPAQARHPDARIVSRKGYVMPKVPVPE
;
A
#
# COMPACT_ATOMS: atom_id res chain seq x y z
N MET A 1 -20.97 9.32 -14.25
CA MET A 1 -21.53 8.09 -13.62
C MET A 1 -21.49 6.89 -14.56
N GLY A 2 -21.72 7.06 -15.88
CA GLY A 2 -21.74 5.94 -16.84
C GLY A 2 -20.37 5.42 -17.30
N ASP A 3 -19.26 5.89 -16.71
CA ASP A 3 -17.91 5.52 -17.17
C ASP A 3 -17.33 4.30 -16.48
N PHE A 4 -17.91 3.90 -15.34
CA PHE A 4 -17.44 2.77 -14.55
C PHE A 4 -18.53 1.70 -14.47
N ALA A 5 -18.13 0.44 -14.59
CA ALA A 5 -18.92 -0.72 -14.21
C ALA A 5 -18.28 -1.35 -12.96
N VAL A 6 -19.11 -1.76 -12.01
CA VAL A 6 -18.67 -2.40 -10.77
C VAL A 6 -19.40 -3.72 -10.59
N GLU A 7 -18.64 -4.75 -10.23
CA GLU A 7 -19.16 -6.02 -9.79
C GLU A 7 -18.76 -6.26 -8.33
N ASP A 8 -19.68 -6.82 -7.56
CA ASP A 8 -19.47 -7.28 -6.20
C ASP A 8 -19.75 -8.79 -6.15
N ASP A 9 -18.72 -9.59 -5.86
CA ASP A 9 -18.71 -11.05 -6.00
C ASP A 9 -19.24 -11.53 -7.37
N ARG A 10 -18.72 -10.94 -8.45
CA ARG A 10 -19.10 -11.22 -9.85
C ARG A 10 -20.57 -10.91 -10.18
N LYS A 11 -21.26 -10.15 -9.34
CA LYS A 11 -22.61 -9.65 -9.59
C LYS A 11 -22.55 -8.15 -9.87
N PRO A 12 -23.09 -7.67 -11.01
CA PRO A 12 -23.15 -6.24 -11.28
C PRO A 12 -23.88 -5.48 -10.18
N VAL A 13 -23.32 -4.35 -9.75
CA VAL A 13 -23.96 -3.43 -8.80
C VAL A 13 -24.25 -2.09 -9.47
N ARG A 14 -25.33 -1.44 -9.03
CA ARG A 14 -25.68 -0.11 -9.53
C ARG A 14 -24.97 0.95 -8.71
N LEU A 15 -24.12 1.75 -9.38
CA LEU A 15 -23.52 2.93 -8.76
C LEU A 15 -24.59 3.97 -8.44
N ARG A 16 -24.61 4.42 -7.18
CA ARG A 16 -25.44 5.51 -6.66
C ARG A 16 -24.79 6.86 -6.84
N TYR A 17 -23.47 6.92 -6.71
CA TYR A 17 -22.69 8.14 -6.86
C TYR A 17 -21.26 7.82 -7.28
N ALA A 18 -20.67 8.71 -8.07
CA ALA A 18 -19.25 8.66 -8.43
C ALA A 18 -18.70 10.08 -8.36
N SER A 19 -17.76 10.34 -7.47
CA SER A 19 -17.06 11.62 -7.38
C SER A 19 -15.57 11.43 -7.60
N GLN A 20 -14.94 12.47 -8.16
CA GLN A 20 -13.50 12.63 -8.10
C GLN A 20 -13.23 13.76 -7.12
N GLU A 21 -12.64 13.43 -5.98
CA GLU A 21 -12.34 14.40 -4.93
C GLU A 21 -10.86 14.37 -4.60
N GLU A 22 -10.31 15.56 -4.40
CA GLU A 22 -8.97 15.73 -3.86
C GLU A 22 -9.06 15.77 -2.34
N THR A 23 -8.76 14.65 -1.68
CA THR A 23 -8.84 14.54 -0.21
C THR A 23 -7.46 14.60 0.43
N PRO A 24 -7.30 15.29 1.58
CA PRO A 24 -6.09 15.19 2.38
C PRO A 24 -5.78 13.74 2.78
N LEU A 25 -4.49 13.43 2.85
CA LEU A 25 -3.99 12.07 3.11
C LEU A 25 -3.55 11.91 4.57
N ASP A 26 -3.85 10.75 5.15
CA ASP A 26 -3.16 10.23 6.32
C ASP A 26 -2.17 9.17 5.85
N ILE A 27 -0.87 9.48 5.91
CA ILE A 27 0.18 8.62 5.35
C ILE A 27 1.06 8.09 6.48
N VAL A 28 1.34 6.79 6.47
CA VAL A 28 2.52 6.25 7.12
C VAL A 28 3.60 6.07 6.07
N LEU A 29 4.75 6.72 6.27
CA LEU A 29 5.99 6.38 5.56
C LEU A 29 6.66 5.25 6.35
N LEU A 30 6.70 4.05 5.79
CA LEU A 30 7.20 2.84 6.44
C LEU A 30 8.55 2.42 5.85
N PHE A 31 9.63 2.55 6.60
CA PHE A 31 10.99 2.33 6.12
C PHE A 31 11.57 0.99 6.58
N GLU A 32 11.98 0.15 5.64
CA GLU A 32 12.75 -1.06 5.95
C GLU A 32 14.21 -0.70 6.29
N LEU A 33 14.62 -0.97 7.54
CA LEU A 33 15.98 -0.79 8.05
C LEU A 33 16.65 -2.15 8.34
N SER A 34 16.52 -3.09 7.40
CA SER A 34 17.10 -4.42 7.48
C SER A 34 18.56 -4.45 7.00
N LYS A 35 19.32 -5.50 7.35
CA LYS A 35 20.74 -5.60 6.95
C LYS A 35 20.95 -5.49 5.42
N PRO A 36 20.19 -6.16 4.53
CA PRO A 36 20.33 -6.00 3.08
C PRO A 36 20.14 -4.57 2.55
N MET A 37 19.39 -3.74 3.27
CA MET A 37 19.11 -2.36 2.88
C MET A 37 20.23 -1.38 3.24
N SER A 38 21.27 -1.80 3.98
CA SER A 38 22.29 -0.88 4.50
C SER A 38 23.05 -0.12 3.41
N SER A 39 23.36 -0.78 2.29
CA SER A 39 24.04 -0.16 1.14
C SER A 39 23.11 0.74 0.30
N HIS A 40 21.80 0.72 0.57
CA HIS A 40 20.77 1.43 -0.18
C HIS A 40 20.27 2.69 0.52
N LEU A 41 20.89 3.10 1.62
CA LEU A 41 20.55 4.33 2.34
C LEU A 41 20.49 5.60 1.45
N PRO A 42 21.38 5.82 0.47
CA PRO A 42 21.26 6.96 -0.44
C PRO A 42 19.96 6.93 -1.26
N ALA A 43 19.57 5.76 -1.77
CA ALA A 43 18.32 5.57 -2.51
C ALA A 43 17.10 5.77 -1.59
N LEU A 44 17.16 5.26 -0.36
CA LEU A 44 16.11 5.44 0.65
C LEU A 44 15.89 6.92 0.98
N ARG A 45 16.98 7.67 1.20
CA ARG A 45 16.93 9.13 1.41
C ARG A 45 16.32 9.84 0.20
N SER A 46 16.78 9.51 -1.00
CA SER A 46 16.27 10.11 -2.24
C SER A 46 14.76 9.88 -2.42
N ALA A 47 14.29 8.65 -2.22
CA ALA A 47 12.87 8.30 -2.30
C ALA A 47 12.04 8.99 -1.20
N SER A 48 12.59 9.11 0.02
CA SER A 48 11.94 9.79 1.13
C SER A 48 11.76 11.30 0.86
N GLU A 49 12.79 11.97 0.33
CA GLU A 49 12.72 13.39 -0.02
C GLU A 49 11.73 13.62 -1.15
N MET A 50 11.69 12.73 -2.15
CA MET A 50 10.69 12.76 -3.19
C MET A 50 9.29 12.68 -2.58
N ALA A 51 9.03 11.66 -1.74
CA ALA A 51 7.70 11.45 -1.19
C ALA A 51 7.23 12.65 -0.34
N LEU A 52 8.11 13.20 0.48
CA LEU A 52 7.84 14.40 1.28
C LEU A 52 7.57 15.64 0.42
N ALA A 53 8.16 15.75 -0.77
CA ALA A 53 7.96 16.89 -1.66
C ALA A 53 6.57 16.91 -2.33
N GLU A 54 5.89 15.77 -2.41
CA GLU A 54 4.53 15.65 -2.98
C GLU A 54 3.41 15.84 -1.94
N LEU A 55 3.78 15.96 -0.66
CA LEU A 55 2.85 16.24 0.42
C LEU A 55 2.39 17.70 0.38
N ARG A 56 1.16 17.92 0.86
CA ARG A 56 0.50 19.22 0.82
C ARG A 56 -0.05 19.58 2.19
N GLU A 57 -0.39 20.85 2.34
CA GLU A 57 -1.13 21.32 3.49
C GLU A 57 -2.42 20.50 3.69
N GLY A 58 -2.68 20.13 4.95
CA GLY A 58 -3.80 19.26 5.33
C GLY A 58 -3.48 17.77 5.38
N ASP A 59 -2.39 17.32 4.74
CA ASP A 59 -1.89 15.95 4.92
C ASP A 59 -1.33 15.76 6.33
N ARG A 60 -1.42 14.54 6.83
CA ARG A 60 -0.76 14.13 8.07
C ARG A 60 0.13 12.93 7.81
N VAL A 61 1.32 12.95 8.41
CA VAL A 61 2.34 11.94 8.17
C VAL A 61 2.87 11.39 9.47
N ALA A 62 2.89 10.07 9.57
CA ALA A 62 3.70 9.35 10.54
C ALA A 62 4.90 8.71 9.85
N VAL A 63 5.99 8.55 10.60
CA VAL A 63 7.16 7.79 10.16
C VAL A 63 7.31 6.58 11.05
N LEU A 64 7.26 5.40 10.44
CA LEU A 64 7.56 4.14 11.08
C LEU A 64 8.79 3.54 10.40
N SER A 65 9.61 2.84 11.17
CA SER A 65 10.68 1.99 10.64
C SER A 65 10.40 0.54 11.00
N PHE A 66 11.00 -0.39 10.29
CA PHE A 66 10.94 -1.79 10.67
C PHE A 66 12.19 -2.57 10.28
N ASN A 67 12.47 -3.60 11.06
CA ASN A 67 13.27 -4.74 10.63
C ASN A 67 12.47 -6.02 10.95
N GLU A 68 12.81 -6.73 12.03
CA GLU A 68 11.98 -7.79 12.58
C GLU A 68 10.75 -7.24 13.32
N GLU A 69 10.88 -6.06 13.92
CA GLU A 69 9.85 -5.34 14.67
C GLU A 69 9.61 -3.94 14.07
N VAL A 70 8.41 -3.40 14.26
CA VAL A 70 8.06 -2.03 13.87
C VAL A 70 8.38 -1.05 14.99
N ARG A 71 8.88 0.13 14.63
CA ARG A 71 9.15 1.23 15.55
C ARG A 71 8.48 2.51 15.06
N LEU A 72 7.88 3.24 15.98
CA LEU A 72 7.33 4.57 15.73
C LEU A 72 8.45 5.61 15.88
N GLU A 73 8.89 6.17 14.76
CA GLU A 73 9.95 7.20 14.74
C GLU A 73 9.37 8.60 14.89
N GLN A 74 8.20 8.83 14.29
CA GLN A 74 7.48 10.09 14.37
C GLN A 74 5.96 9.82 14.40
N PRO A 75 5.27 10.22 15.48
CA PRO A 75 3.81 10.22 15.53
C PRO A 75 3.18 11.02 14.38
N ILE A 76 1.98 10.62 13.97
CA ILE A 76 1.23 11.30 12.91
C ILE A 76 1.09 12.79 13.22
N SER A 77 1.51 13.62 12.28
CA SER A 77 1.52 15.07 12.45
C SER A 77 1.21 15.78 11.14
N SER A 78 0.53 16.93 11.23
CA SER A 78 0.37 17.88 10.14
C SER A 78 1.55 18.86 10.03
N ASP A 79 2.48 18.87 11.00
CA ASP A 79 3.72 19.64 10.89
C ASP A 79 4.73 18.92 9.99
N LEU A 80 4.57 19.13 8.69
CA LEU A 80 5.40 18.51 7.66
C LEU A 80 6.86 18.96 7.74
N LYS A 81 7.14 20.16 8.28
CA LYS A 81 8.52 20.65 8.46
C LYS A 81 9.22 19.82 9.53
N GLU A 82 8.56 19.59 10.66
CA GLU A 82 9.10 18.77 11.74
C GLU A 82 9.25 17.30 11.33
N VAL A 83 8.25 16.75 10.63
CA VAL A 83 8.34 15.38 10.07
C VAL A 83 9.56 15.26 9.15
N LYS A 84 9.75 16.20 8.24
CA LYS A 84 10.89 16.22 7.32
C LYS A 84 12.23 16.29 8.07
N ARG A 85 12.33 17.15 9.07
CA ARG A 85 13.54 17.30 9.89
C ARG A 85 13.87 16.00 10.63
N LYS A 86 12.89 15.40 11.30
CA LYS A 86 13.07 14.15 12.04
C LYS A 86 13.39 12.97 11.13
N LEU A 87 12.74 12.86 9.97
CA LEU A 87 13.04 11.79 9.02
C LEU A 87 14.49 11.88 8.52
N ARG A 88 14.96 13.08 8.18
CA ARG A 88 16.36 13.31 7.76
C ARG A 88 17.35 12.89 8.84
N ILE A 89 17.11 13.27 10.09
CA ILE A 89 17.95 12.89 11.24
C ILE A 89 17.89 11.37 11.47
N GLY A 90 16.69 10.78 11.47
CA GLY A 90 16.50 9.34 11.67
C GLY A 90 17.25 8.52 10.62
N LEU A 91 17.14 8.89 9.33
CA LEU A 91 17.89 8.26 8.25
C LEU A 91 19.40 8.61 8.27
N ALA A 92 19.82 9.69 8.94
CA ALA A 92 21.23 9.99 9.15
C ALA A 92 21.91 9.00 10.08
N PHE A 93 21.21 8.58 11.13
CA PHE A 93 21.69 7.70 12.19
C PHE A 93 21.04 6.31 12.17
N ALA A 94 20.43 5.91 11.04
CA ALA A 94 19.72 4.65 10.93
C ALA A 94 20.65 3.45 11.13
N ALA A 95 20.26 2.56 12.04
CA ALA A 95 20.94 1.29 12.27
C ALA A 95 20.25 0.18 11.46
N PHE A 96 20.97 -0.38 10.50
CA PHE A 96 20.47 -1.47 9.67
C PHE A 96 20.83 -2.82 10.30
N SER A 97 19.81 -3.61 10.63
CA SER A 97 20.02 -4.87 11.36
C SER A 97 18.90 -5.87 11.13
N LYS A 98 19.14 -7.13 11.50
CA LYS A 98 18.16 -8.23 11.43
C LYS A 98 17.61 -8.48 10.01
N ARG A 99 16.69 -9.45 9.92
CA ARG A 99 15.89 -9.74 8.72
C ARG A 99 14.59 -8.94 8.77
N PRO A 100 14.01 -8.56 7.63
CA PRO A 100 12.75 -7.83 7.59
C PRO A 100 11.53 -8.76 7.84
N SER A 101 10.51 -8.23 8.51
CA SER A 101 9.15 -8.80 8.65
C SER A 101 8.15 -7.91 7.90
N VAL A 102 8.17 -7.97 6.56
CA VAL A 102 7.52 -6.98 5.68
C VAL A 102 5.99 -6.90 5.84
N LEU A 103 5.28 -8.03 5.72
CA LEU A 103 3.81 -7.98 5.80
C LEU A 103 3.29 -7.71 7.22
N PRO A 104 3.87 -8.29 8.29
CA PRO A 104 3.53 -7.87 9.65
C PRO A 104 3.70 -6.36 9.85
N ALA A 105 4.77 -5.77 9.31
CA ALA A 105 4.99 -4.33 9.38
C ALA A 105 3.90 -3.53 8.63
N ALA A 106 3.46 -3.99 7.47
CA ALA A 106 2.32 -3.38 6.75
C ALA A 106 1.02 -3.43 7.57
N VAL A 107 0.72 -4.57 8.21
CA VAL A 107 -0.45 -4.74 9.08
C VAL A 107 -0.39 -3.82 10.30
N GLU A 108 0.76 -3.72 10.95
CA GLU A 108 0.95 -2.83 12.10
C GLU A 108 0.84 -1.36 11.74
N ALA A 109 1.40 -0.95 10.60
CA ALA A 109 1.23 0.41 10.08
C ALA A 109 -0.24 0.72 9.73
N ALA A 110 -0.96 -0.24 9.14
CA ALA A 110 -2.39 -0.10 8.86
C ALA A 110 -3.21 0.01 10.15
N ARG A 111 -2.88 -0.78 11.18
CA ARG A 111 -3.49 -0.69 12.52
C ARG A 111 -3.21 0.66 13.18
N TYR A 112 -1.99 1.17 13.05
CA TYR A 112 -1.63 2.50 13.54
C TYR A 112 -2.50 3.58 12.90
N LEU A 113 -2.70 3.54 11.58
CA LEU A 113 -3.55 4.50 10.85
C LEU A 113 -5.03 4.38 11.22
N SER A 114 -5.55 3.16 11.36
CA SER A 114 -6.96 2.94 11.68
C SER A 114 -7.34 3.42 13.09
N ALA A 115 -6.39 3.39 14.03
CA ALA A 115 -6.55 3.92 15.38
C ALA A 115 -6.57 5.47 15.45
N GLN A 116 -6.20 6.17 14.38
CA GLN A 116 -6.16 7.64 14.39
C GLN A 116 -7.57 8.24 14.38
N LYS A 117 -7.80 9.16 15.33
CA LYS A 117 -9.05 9.91 15.45
C LYS A 117 -9.12 11.06 14.44
N GLY A 118 -10.35 11.48 14.13
CA GLY A 118 -10.64 12.64 13.27
C GLY A 118 -11.51 12.30 12.05
N PRO A 119 -11.79 13.29 11.19
CA PRO A 119 -12.58 13.09 10.00
C PRO A 119 -11.94 12.07 9.07
N ARG A 120 -12.79 11.33 8.34
CA ARG A 120 -12.38 10.21 7.49
C ARG A 120 -11.53 10.72 6.33
N ARG A 121 -10.21 10.55 6.46
CA ARG A 121 -9.20 10.84 5.44
C ARG A 121 -8.85 9.58 4.67
N ARG A 122 -8.25 9.74 3.49
CA ARG A 122 -7.69 8.60 2.76
C ARG A 122 -6.41 8.15 3.47
N ARG A 123 -6.40 6.90 3.94
CA ARG A 123 -5.28 6.33 4.69
C ARG A 123 -4.42 5.45 3.79
N VAL A 124 -3.12 5.69 3.81
CA VAL A 124 -2.16 4.96 2.97
C VAL A 124 -0.91 4.61 3.77
N VAL A 125 -0.48 3.36 3.68
CA VAL A 125 0.90 2.98 4.00
C VAL A 125 1.70 3.09 2.71
N LEU A 126 2.72 3.94 2.73
CA LEU A 126 3.73 4.03 1.68
C LEU A 126 5.02 3.40 2.19
N MET A 127 5.27 2.16 1.76
CA MET A 127 6.42 1.38 2.20
C MET A 127 7.64 1.64 1.32
N PHE A 128 8.83 1.69 1.92
CA PHE A 128 10.12 1.73 1.24
C PHE A 128 10.90 0.49 1.65
N THR A 129 11.06 -0.45 0.73
CA THR A 129 11.52 -1.81 1.03
C THR A 129 12.48 -2.31 -0.03
N GLY A 130 13.41 -3.18 0.37
CA GLY A 130 14.23 -3.95 -0.57
C GLY A 130 13.56 -5.25 -0.99
N ASP A 131 12.41 -5.58 -0.41
CA ASP A 131 11.80 -6.88 -0.58
C ASP A 131 10.77 -6.90 -1.72
N ALA A 132 10.87 -7.94 -2.55
CA ALA A 132 9.96 -8.29 -3.62
C ALA A 132 9.25 -9.64 -3.39
N GLY A 133 9.36 -10.24 -2.20
CA GLY A 133 8.73 -11.52 -1.89
C GLY A 133 9.53 -12.48 -1.01
N PHE A 134 10.31 -11.99 -0.05
CA PHE A 134 11.03 -12.82 0.93
C PHE A 134 10.11 -13.13 2.12
N GLY A 135 9.00 -13.81 1.83
CA GLY A 135 8.35 -14.64 2.82
C GLY A 135 9.27 -15.82 3.18
N LEU A 136 10.29 -15.62 4.03
CA LEU A 136 11.06 -16.73 4.65
C LEU A 136 10.20 -17.57 5.62
N LYS A 137 8.94 -17.19 5.79
CA LYS A 137 7.88 -17.88 6.53
C LYS A 137 6.64 -17.78 5.65
N ASN A 138 5.82 -18.84 5.56
CA ASN A 138 4.47 -18.76 4.99
C ASN A 138 3.70 -17.66 5.73
N GLN A 139 3.51 -16.52 5.10
CA GLN A 139 2.70 -15.45 5.66
C GLN A 139 1.35 -15.56 4.97
N ASN A 140 0.26 -15.49 5.73
CA ASN A 140 -1.07 -15.67 5.15
C ASN A 140 -1.46 -14.39 4.39
N HIS A 141 -1.10 -14.31 3.12
CA HIS A 141 -1.32 -13.17 2.23
C HIS A 141 -2.76 -12.68 2.21
N THR A 142 -3.69 -13.63 2.13
CA THR A 142 -5.11 -13.32 2.13
C THR A 142 -5.56 -12.76 3.49
N ALA A 143 -4.88 -13.10 4.60
CA ALA A 143 -5.12 -12.47 5.90
C ALA A 143 -4.61 -11.03 5.93
N VAL A 144 -3.43 -10.74 5.37
CA VAL A 144 -2.87 -9.38 5.33
C VAL A 144 -3.76 -8.44 4.52
N ALA A 145 -4.17 -8.82 3.30
CA ALA A 145 -5.08 -8.02 2.49
C ALA A 145 -6.42 -7.76 3.23
N LYS A 146 -6.95 -8.78 3.92
CA LYS A 146 -8.14 -8.66 4.76
C LYS A 146 -7.94 -7.65 5.88
N ASP A 147 -6.81 -7.68 6.57
CA ASP A 147 -6.53 -6.78 7.70
C ASP A 147 -6.42 -5.32 7.22
N LEU A 148 -5.79 -5.08 6.07
CA LEU A 148 -5.74 -3.75 5.45
C LEU A 148 -7.13 -3.28 4.98
N TRP A 149 -7.96 -4.18 4.43
CA TRP A 149 -9.34 -3.85 4.09
C TRP A 149 -10.19 -3.49 5.32
N GLN A 150 -9.99 -4.19 6.45
CA GLN A 150 -10.67 -3.88 7.71
C GLN A 150 -10.21 -2.54 8.30
N ALA A 151 -8.93 -2.20 8.13
CA ALA A 151 -8.38 -0.91 8.54
C ALA A 151 -8.82 0.26 7.64
N ASP A 152 -9.37 -0.04 6.45
CA ASP A 152 -9.67 0.92 5.38
C ASP A 152 -8.40 1.68 4.94
N VAL A 153 -7.31 0.92 4.76
CA VAL A 153 -5.96 1.42 4.43
C VAL A 153 -5.47 0.80 3.12
N GLY A 154 -4.98 1.64 2.21
CA GLY A 154 -4.27 1.20 1.00
C GLY A 154 -2.78 0.97 1.26
N LEU A 155 -2.15 0.03 0.57
CA LEU A 155 -0.70 -0.19 0.58
C LEU A 155 -0.10 0.13 -0.78
N SER A 156 0.83 1.07 -0.83
CA SER A 156 1.72 1.28 -1.97
C SER A 156 3.16 1.10 -1.52
N ALA A 157 4.06 0.75 -2.44
CA ALA A 157 5.46 0.53 -2.11
C ALA A 157 6.42 1.12 -3.16
N MET A 158 7.52 1.66 -2.66
CA MET A 158 8.75 1.90 -3.41
C MET A 158 9.69 0.72 -3.12
N VAL A 159 9.85 -0.17 -4.08
CA VAL A 159 10.86 -1.23 -4.01
C VAL A 159 12.19 -0.65 -4.46
N ILE A 160 13.21 -0.77 -3.62
CA ILE A 160 14.58 -0.37 -3.92
C ILE A 160 15.36 -1.66 -4.21
N PRO A 161 15.63 -1.99 -5.49
CA PRO A 161 16.16 -3.31 -5.82
C PRO A 161 17.53 -3.57 -5.21
N THR A 162 17.59 -4.60 -4.38
CA THR A 162 18.81 -5.21 -3.85
C THR A 162 19.24 -6.38 -4.74
N ALA A 163 20.41 -6.96 -4.50
CA ALA A 163 20.83 -8.20 -5.20
C ALA A 163 19.81 -9.34 -5.00
N ILE A 164 19.23 -9.39 -3.80
CA ILE A 164 18.20 -10.33 -3.39
C ILE A 164 16.91 -10.12 -4.18
N THR A 165 16.45 -8.87 -4.33
CA THR A 165 15.27 -8.50 -5.13
C THR A 165 15.38 -8.97 -6.58
N ARG A 166 16.56 -8.76 -7.19
CA ARG A 166 16.80 -9.13 -8.59
C ARG A 166 16.79 -10.63 -8.78
N LEU A 167 17.31 -11.37 -7.80
CA LEU A 167 17.33 -12.82 -7.83
C LEU A 167 15.92 -13.43 -7.74
N THR A 168 15.01 -12.81 -7.00
CA THR A 168 13.65 -13.36 -6.80
C THR A 168 12.59 -12.85 -7.76
N ARG A 169 12.83 -11.72 -8.42
CA ARG A 169 12.01 -11.25 -9.54
C ARG A 169 12.46 -11.84 -10.89
N ASP A 170 13.36 -12.81 -10.86
CA ASP A 170 13.77 -13.53 -12.06
C ASP A 170 12.77 -14.65 -12.36
N ASP A 171 12.09 -14.52 -13.49
CA ASP A 171 11.09 -15.48 -13.98
C ASP A 171 11.74 -16.75 -14.56
N ASN A 172 13.08 -16.80 -14.61
CA ASN A 172 13.82 -17.95 -15.11
C ASN A 172 13.74 -19.13 -14.13
N PRO A 173 13.16 -20.28 -14.55
CA PRO A 173 12.97 -21.44 -13.67
C PRO A 173 14.28 -22.02 -13.12
N PHE A 174 15.41 -21.80 -13.79
CA PHE A 174 16.74 -22.25 -13.32
C PHE A 174 17.28 -21.41 -12.14
N HIS A 175 16.86 -20.15 -12.02
CA HIS A 175 17.25 -19.28 -10.92
C HIS A 175 16.28 -19.39 -9.75
N PHE A 176 14.97 -19.54 -10.01
CA PHE A 176 13.92 -19.61 -9.00
C PHE A 176 13.80 -20.97 -8.28
N GLY A 177 14.00 -22.10 -8.97
CA GLY A 177 13.88 -23.45 -8.39
C GLY A 177 14.78 -23.72 -7.17
N PRO A 178 16.05 -23.31 -7.19
CA PRO A 178 16.93 -23.38 -6.01
C PRO A 178 16.45 -22.55 -4.82
N LEU A 179 15.83 -21.38 -5.03
CA LEU A 179 15.29 -20.56 -3.93
C LEU A 179 14.09 -21.23 -3.25
N LEU A 180 13.18 -21.85 -4.00
CA LEU A 180 12.09 -22.64 -3.39
C LEU A 180 12.63 -23.78 -2.51
N THR A 181 13.67 -24.46 -2.99
CA THR A 181 14.35 -25.55 -2.24
C THR A 181 14.96 -25.05 -0.93
N LEU A 182 15.38 -23.78 -0.88
CA LEU A 182 15.91 -23.11 0.32
C LEU A 182 14.82 -22.51 1.22
N GLY A 183 13.54 -22.73 0.91
CA GLY A 183 12.41 -22.30 1.74
C GLY A 183 11.98 -20.84 1.55
N PHE A 184 12.34 -20.21 0.42
CA PHE A 184 11.80 -18.90 0.07
C PHE A 184 10.38 -19.03 -0.48
N ASN A 185 9.40 -18.33 0.12
CA ASN A 185 8.06 -18.21 -0.44
C ASN A 185 7.97 -16.97 -1.34
N LEU A 186 8.11 -17.18 -2.64
CA LEU A 186 8.16 -16.14 -3.66
C LEU A 186 6.78 -15.71 -4.19
N TRP A 187 5.74 -16.43 -3.74
CA TRP A 187 4.35 -16.10 -3.97
C TRP A 187 3.86 -15.05 -2.98
N ASP A 188 4.60 -14.89 -1.88
CA ASP A 188 4.27 -14.01 -0.78
C ASP A 188 4.96 -12.63 -0.93
N ASN A 189 4.49 -11.79 -1.88
CA ASN A 189 5.06 -10.45 -2.10
C ASN A 189 4.12 -9.25 -1.81
N ILE A 190 4.74 -8.08 -1.68
CA ILE A 190 4.03 -6.81 -1.48
C ILE A 190 3.20 -6.39 -2.70
N ASP A 191 3.52 -6.91 -3.90
CA ASP A 191 2.80 -6.60 -5.13
C ASP A 191 1.35 -7.08 -5.09
N ASP A 192 1.09 -8.31 -4.63
CA ASP A 192 -0.29 -8.82 -4.46
C ASP A 192 -1.06 -7.97 -3.44
N ILE A 193 -0.48 -7.70 -2.26
CA ILE A 193 -1.18 -6.91 -1.24
C ILE A 193 -1.44 -5.47 -1.71
N ALA A 194 -0.50 -4.85 -2.40
CA ALA A 194 -0.68 -3.54 -2.99
C ALA A 194 -1.83 -3.57 -4.01
N GLU A 195 -1.86 -4.55 -4.91
CA GLU A 195 -2.96 -4.70 -5.88
C GLU A 195 -4.31 -4.91 -5.17
N GLN A 196 -4.40 -5.84 -4.20
CA GLN A 196 -5.62 -6.14 -3.46
C GLN A 196 -6.19 -4.91 -2.75
N THR A 197 -5.32 -4.05 -2.21
CA THR A 197 -5.71 -2.82 -1.51
C THR A 197 -5.81 -1.61 -2.44
N GLY A 198 -5.56 -1.82 -3.73
CA GLY A 198 -5.64 -0.82 -4.77
C GLY A 198 -4.49 0.17 -4.75
N GLY A 199 -3.37 -0.11 -4.10
CA GLY A 199 -2.13 0.65 -4.26
C GLY A 199 -1.29 0.15 -5.43
N GLU A 200 -0.03 0.56 -5.44
CA GLU A 200 0.90 0.34 -6.54
C GLU A 200 2.31 0.11 -6.01
N VAL A 201 3.06 -0.77 -6.66
CA VAL A 201 4.49 -0.98 -6.41
C VAL A 201 5.29 -0.36 -7.55
N VAL A 202 6.31 0.41 -7.19
CA VAL A 202 7.16 1.13 -8.14
C VAL A 202 8.62 1.05 -7.72
N GLU A 203 9.55 1.27 -8.65
CA GLU A 203 11.00 1.17 -8.39
C GLU A 203 11.77 2.47 -8.64
N THR A 204 11.07 3.54 -9.07
CA THR A 204 11.71 4.81 -9.45
C THR A 204 11.03 6.00 -8.80
N ASN A 205 11.81 7.04 -8.49
CA ASN A 205 11.29 8.29 -7.95
C ASN A 205 10.22 8.96 -8.84
N PRO A 206 10.36 9.01 -10.18
CA PRO A 206 9.29 9.53 -11.04
C PRO A 206 8.00 8.73 -10.93
N ALA A 207 8.07 7.40 -10.87
CA ALA A 207 6.88 6.57 -10.70
C ALA A 207 6.25 6.75 -9.31
N LEU A 208 7.07 6.85 -8.26
CA LEU A 208 6.61 7.13 -6.89
C LEU A 208 5.91 8.48 -6.78
N ARG A 209 6.42 9.52 -7.45
CA ARG A 209 5.74 10.83 -7.57
C ARG A 209 4.33 10.64 -8.12
N GLN A 210 4.20 9.93 -9.23
CA GLN A 210 2.92 9.72 -9.87
C GLN A 210 1.95 8.92 -8.98
N VAL A 211 2.44 7.92 -8.23
CA VAL A 211 1.62 7.18 -7.26
C VAL A 211 1.03 8.13 -6.21
N ILE A 212 1.85 9.00 -5.59
CA ILE A 212 1.36 9.95 -4.57
C ILE A 212 0.35 10.93 -5.16
N GLN A 213 0.60 11.44 -6.37
CA GLN A 213 -0.34 12.31 -7.07
C GLN A 213 -1.67 11.61 -7.37
N ARG A 214 -1.64 10.33 -7.79
CA ARG A 214 -2.84 9.52 -8.01
C ARG A 214 -3.58 9.20 -6.71
N LEU A 215 -2.88 8.89 -5.62
CA LEU A 215 -3.49 8.62 -4.31
C LEU A 215 -4.37 9.80 -3.85
N ARG A 216 -4.00 11.02 -4.21
CA ARG A 216 -4.80 12.21 -3.90
C ARG A 216 -6.05 12.33 -4.78
N LYS A 217 -5.97 11.99 -6.07
CA LYS A 217 -6.99 12.28 -7.10
C LYS A 217 -7.93 11.11 -7.45
N ARG A 218 -8.13 10.15 -6.55
CA ARG A 218 -8.94 8.96 -6.87
C ARG A 218 -10.44 9.21 -6.84
N TYR A 219 -11.11 8.52 -7.75
CA TYR A 219 -12.57 8.37 -7.73
C TYR A 219 -13.03 7.65 -6.46
N LYS A 220 -14.16 8.11 -5.91
CA LYS A 220 -14.97 7.41 -4.93
C LYS A 220 -16.23 6.93 -5.62
N LEU A 221 -16.44 5.61 -5.60
CA LEU A 221 -17.60 4.96 -6.20
C LEU A 221 -18.48 4.44 -5.06
N TYR A 222 -19.75 4.85 -5.05
CA TYR A 222 -20.70 4.49 -4.00
C TYR A 222 -21.79 3.61 -4.60
N TYR A 223 -22.08 2.51 -3.93
CA TYR A 223 -23.18 1.60 -4.23
C TYR A 223 -23.73 1.03 -2.92
N ASP A 224 -24.97 0.55 -2.94
CA ASP A 224 -25.58 -0.04 -1.75
C ASP A 224 -24.89 -1.37 -1.43
N MET A 225 -24.47 -1.54 -0.18
CA MET A 225 -23.78 -2.75 0.24
C MET A 225 -24.72 -3.97 0.10
N PRO A 226 -24.36 -4.98 -0.70
CA PRO A 226 -25.17 -6.20 -0.81
C PRO A 226 -25.23 -6.96 0.51
N SER A 227 -26.32 -7.69 0.73
CA SER A 227 -26.48 -8.55 1.91
C SER A 227 -25.34 -9.58 2.02
N GLY A 228 -24.85 -9.83 3.23
CA GLY A 228 -23.79 -10.80 3.50
C GLY A 228 -23.57 -11.03 4.99
N ARG A 229 -22.74 -12.01 5.33
CA ARG A 229 -22.44 -12.34 6.74
C ARG A 229 -21.39 -11.38 7.32
N PRO A 230 -21.52 -10.95 8.59
CA PRO A 230 -20.46 -10.21 9.29
C PRO A 230 -19.08 -10.87 9.13
N GLY A 231 -18.07 -10.09 8.75
CA GLY A 231 -16.71 -10.60 8.55
C GLY A 231 -16.47 -11.41 7.26
N GLN A 232 -17.50 -11.60 6.42
CA GLN A 232 -17.35 -12.19 5.09
C GLN A 232 -16.46 -11.31 4.21
N ARG A 233 -15.51 -11.94 3.52
CA ARG A 233 -14.73 -11.29 2.46
C ARG A 233 -15.58 -11.19 1.20
N ARG A 234 -15.51 -10.04 0.53
CA ARG A 234 -16.17 -9.79 -0.75
C ARG A 234 -15.16 -9.26 -1.75
N GLN A 235 -15.25 -9.73 -2.99
CA GLN A 235 -14.42 -9.25 -4.08
C GLN A 235 -15.15 -8.16 -4.84
N ILE A 236 -14.41 -7.14 -5.26
CA ILE A 236 -14.93 -6.11 -6.14
C ILE A 236 -14.09 -6.04 -7.40
N ALA A 237 -14.75 -5.93 -8.54
CA ALA A 237 -14.11 -5.62 -9.81
C ALA A 237 -14.63 -4.26 -10.28
N VAL A 238 -13.71 -3.41 -10.72
CA VAL A 238 -14.03 -2.12 -11.34
C VAL A 238 -13.45 -2.13 -12.73
N THR A 239 -14.28 -1.86 -13.72
CA THR A 239 -13.90 -1.76 -15.13
C THR A 239 -14.43 -0.46 -15.71
N LEU A 240 -13.89 -0.05 -16.87
CA LEU A 240 -14.52 1.00 -17.65
C LEU A 240 -15.75 0.44 -18.36
N SER A 241 -16.78 1.27 -18.48
CA SER A 241 -17.89 0.95 -19.39
C SER A 241 -17.39 0.92 -20.83
N PRO A 242 -18.05 0.19 -21.75
CA PRO A 242 -17.60 0.13 -23.14
C PRO A 242 -17.41 1.51 -23.80
N PRO A 243 -18.31 2.50 -23.62
CA PRO A 243 -18.09 3.84 -24.15
C PRO A 243 -16.88 4.56 -23.52
N ALA A 244 -16.62 4.37 -22.23
CA ALA A 244 -15.47 4.97 -21.57
C ALA A 244 -14.15 4.32 -21.99
N GLN A 245 -14.13 2.99 -22.13
CA GLN A 245 -12.97 2.27 -22.65
C GLN A 245 -12.64 2.71 -24.09
N ALA A 246 -13.65 2.93 -24.93
CA ALA A 246 -13.43 3.43 -26.28
C ALA A 246 -12.81 4.85 -26.31
N ARG A 247 -13.18 5.72 -25.36
CA ARG A 247 -12.59 7.06 -25.22
C ARG A 247 -11.20 7.04 -24.58
N HIS A 248 -10.90 6.02 -23.79
CA HIS A 248 -9.65 5.88 -23.05
C HIS A 248 -9.07 4.47 -23.23
N PRO A 249 -8.63 4.12 -24.46
CA PRO A 249 -8.20 2.76 -24.79
C PRO A 249 -7.03 2.29 -23.93
N ASP A 250 -6.14 3.20 -23.55
CA ASP A 250 -4.95 2.90 -22.74
C ASP A 250 -5.14 3.12 -21.23
N ALA A 251 -6.38 3.38 -20.79
CA ALA A 251 -6.63 3.62 -19.36
C ALA A 251 -6.42 2.34 -18.55
N ARG A 252 -5.64 2.48 -17.47
CA ARG A 252 -5.45 1.44 -16.46
C ARG A 252 -6.32 1.73 -15.24
N ILE A 253 -7.13 0.74 -14.82
CA ILE A 253 -7.86 0.80 -13.56
C ILE A 253 -6.96 0.33 -12.41
N VAL A 254 -6.77 1.22 -11.43
CA VAL A 254 -6.16 0.91 -10.14
C VAL A 254 -7.23 1.10 -9.08
N SER A 255 -7.72 -0.01 -8.52
CA SER A 255 -8.81 -0.03 -7.55
C SER A 255 -8.56 -1.10 -6.50
N ARG A 256 -9.12 -0.92 -5.29
CA ARG A 256 -9.16 -2.00 -4.30
C ARG A 256 -9.95 -3.17 -4.89
N LYS A 257 -9.55 -4.40 -4.58
CA LYS A 257 -10.15 -5.63 -5.14
C LYS A 257 -11.12 -6.31 -4.19
N GLY A 258 -11.30 -5.77 -2.99
CA GLY A 258 -12.25 -6.32 -2.04
C GLY A 258 -12.45 -5.50 -0.78
N TYR A 259 -13.31 -6.02 0.07
CA TYR A 259 -13.59 -5.51 1.41
C TYR A 259 -14.06 -6.63 2.33
N VAL A 260 -14.22 -6.29 3.60
CA VAL A 260 -14.78 -7.18 4.62
C VAL A 260 -16.11 -6.60 5.09
N MET A 261 -17.15 -7.43 5.08
CA MET A 261 -18.46 -7.06 5.61
C MET A 261 -18.32 -6.57 7.06
N PRO A 262 -18.86 -5.38 7.40
CA PRO A 262 -18.83 -4.85 8.75
C PRO A 262 -19.38 -5.83 9.78
N LYS A 263 -18.81 -5.84 10.99
CA LYS A 263 -19.29 -6.67 12.10
C LYS A 263 -20.56 -6.12 12.76
N VAL A 264 -20.81 -4.83 12.58
CA VAL A 264 -21.99 -4.11 13.06
C VAL A 264 -22.69 -3.55 11.81
N PRO A 265 -24.02 -3.61 11.68
CA PRO A 265 -24.72 -2.98 10.57
C PRO A 265 -24.26 -1.53 10.43
N VAL A 266 -23.99 -1.10 9.20
CA VAL A 266 -23.74 0.33 8.93
C VAL A 266 -25.03 1.06 9.35
N PRO A 267 -24.99 2.03 10.29
CA PRO A 267 -26.16 2.82 10.60
C PRO A 267 -26.66 3.49 9.32
N GLU A 268 -27.98 3.46 9.10
CA GLU A 268 -28.66 4.13 7.98
C GLU A 268 -28.29 5.61 7.86
#